data_AF-X6LSY3-F1
#
_entry.id   AF-X6LSY3-F1
#
_cell.length_a   1.000
_cell.length_b   1.000
_cell.length_c   1.000
_cell.angle_alpha   90.00
_cell.angle_beta   90.00
_cell.angle_gamma   90.00
#
_symmetry.space_group_name_H-M   'P 1'
#
loop_
_entity.id
_entity.type
_entity.pdbx_description
1 polymer ?
#
loop_
_entity_poly.entity_id
_entity_poly.type
_entity_poly.pdbx_seq_one_letter_code
_entity_poly.pdbx_strand_id
1 'polypeptide(L)'
;AERVINEEQEREAAYLHYSTHEELLKTLYSTLLIKPQKQLIEQERTGVNAMVASRAIEDLNRLYYLYSLTPAHLTPIAKIVCKRMQYEGDQLLDKCLEEKRLDQLVPELVAIYGLHESIISNCFKNHPDFNKALKN
;
A
#
# COMPACT_ATOMS: atom_id res chain seq x y z
N ALA A 1 -8.21 10.29 -7.86
CA ALA A 1 -7.75 9.51 -9.03
C ALA A 1 -8.89 8.70 -9.62
N GLU A 2 -9.49 7.76 -8.86
CA GLU A 2 -10.58 6.87 -9.34
C GLU A 2 -11.68 7.61 -10.10
N ARG A 3 -12.25 8.66 -9.50
CA ARG A 3 -13.30 9.48 -10.14
C ARG A 3 -12.88 10.01 -11.52
N VAL A 4 -11.69 10.61 -11.61
CA VAL A 4 -11.18 11.21 -12.86
C VAL A 4 -10.91 10.14 -13.91
N ILE A 5 -10.40 8.97 -13.51
CA ILE A 5 -10.18 7.84 -14.44
C ILE A 5 -11.52 7.39 -15.03
N ASN A 6 -12.55 7.22 -14.20
CA ASN A 6 -13.87 6.80 -14.65
C ASN A 6 -14.52 7.86 -15.55
N GLU A 7 -14.51 9.13 -15.15
CA GLU A 7 -15.06 10.24 -15.94
C GLU A 7 -14.40 10.32 -17.33
N GLU A 8 -13.08 10.16 -17.42
CA GLU A 8 -12.38 10.22 -18.71
C GLU A 8 -12.61 8.96 -19.56
N GLN A 9 -12.78 7.78 -18.98
CA GLN A 9 -13.20 6.59 -19.71
C GLN A 9 -14.63 6.71 -20.25
N GLU A 10 -15.55 7.30 -19.49
CA GLU A 10 -16.91 7.59 -19.95
C GLU A 10 -16.91 8.61 -21.11
N ARG A 11 -16.08 9.65 -21.01
CA ARG A 11 -15.91 10.63 -22.09
C ARG A 11 -15.31 10.01 -23.34
N GLU A 12 -14.34 9.10 -23.19
CA GLU A 12 -13.79 8.36 -24.30
C GLU A 12 -14.88 7.57 -25.03
N ALA A 13 -15.66 6.78 -24.29
CA ALA A 13 -16.73 5.96 -24.85
C ALA A 13 -17.81 6.79 -25.56
N ALA A 14 -18.06 8.02 -25.09
CA ALA A 14 -19.08 8.90 -25.65
C ALA A 14 -18.59 9.71 -26.88
N TYR A 15 -17.31 10.08 -26.94
CA TYR A 15 -16.84 11.13 -27.86
C TYR A 15 -15.58 10.80 -28.65
N LEU A 16 -14.81 9.77 -28.28
CA LEU A 16 -13.53 9.45 -28.90
C LEU A 16 -13.57 8.10 -29.64
N HIS A 17 -12.65 7.92 -30.58
CA HIS A 17 -12.49 6.65 -31.29
C HIS A 17 -11.70 5.66 -30.41
N TYR A 18 -12.08 4.38 -30.37
CA TYR A 18 -11.48 3.37 -29.48
C TYR A 18 -9.93 3.26 -29.54
N SER A 19 -9.31 3.71 -30.65
CA SER A 19 -7.86 3.77 -30.78
C SER A 19 -7.20 4.76 -29.81
N THR A 20 -7.95 5.66 -29.16
CA THR A 20 -7.41 6.60 -28.16
C THR A 20 -7.17 5.97 -26.79
N HIS A 21 -7.74 4.80 -26.54
CA HIS A 21 -7.84 4.19 -25.21
C HIS A 21 -6.49 4.03 -24.51
N GLU A 22 -5.54 3.44 -25.22
CA GLU A 22 -4.23 3.12 -24.66
C GLU A 22 -3.47 4.37 -24.24
N GLU A 23 -3.38 5.38 -25.12
CA GLU A 23 -2.62 6.60 -24.85
C GLU A 23 -3.33 7.49 -23.81
N LEU A 24 -4.68 7.48 -23.78
CA LEU A 24 -5.46 8.14 -22.74
C LEU A 24 -5.17 7.56 -21.35
N LEU A 25 -5.29 6.23 -21.19
CA LEU A 25 -5.04 5.58 -19.90
C LEU A 25 -3.60 5.74 -19.44
N LYS A 26 -2.64 5.59 -20.36
CA LYS A 26 -1.22 5.83 -20.07
C LYS A 26 -0.97 7.25 -19.55
N THR A 27 -1.58 8.25 -20.18
CA THR A 27 -1.46 9.65 -19.76
C THR A 27 -2.12 9.89 -18.40
N LEU A 28 -3.32 9.34 -18.17
CA LEU A 28 -4.03 9.43 -16.90
C LEU A 28 -3.24 8.80 -15.76
N TYR A 29 -2.79 7.55 -15.92
CA TYR A 29 -2.03 6.85 -14.89
C TYR A 29 -0.70 7.54 -14.62
N SER A 30 0.01 7.96 -15.67
CA SER A 30 1.25 8.73 -15.52
C SER A 30 1.06 9.99 -14.69
N THR A 31 0.00 10.75 -14.97
CA THR A 31 -0.25 12.05 -14.35
C THR A 31 -0.80 11.92 -12.93
N LEU A 32 -1.74 11.01 -12.71
CA LEU A 32 -2.48 10.90 -11.45
C LEU A 32 -1.80 9.99 -10.44
N LEU A 33 -1.02 9.00 -10.88
CA LEU A 33 -0.46 7.95 -10.02
C LEU A 33 1.07 7.96 -10.06
N ILE A 34 1.68 7.86 -11.24
CA ILE A 34 3.13 7.61 -11.37
C ILE A 34 3.97 8.82 -10.95
N LYS A 35 3.76 9.96 -11.60
CA LYS A 35 4.52 11.19 -11.34
C LYS A 35 4.41 11.65 -9.87
N PRO A 36 3.22 11.69 -9.25
CA PRO A 36 3.10 12.09 -7.86
C PRO A 36 3.39 10.96 -6.86
N GLN A 37 3.67 9.73 -7.30
CA GLN A 37 3.72 8.54 -6.44
C GLN A 37 4.54 8.78 -5.18
N LYS A 38 5.80 9.17 -5.35
CA LYS A 38 6.74 9.32 -4.24
C LYS A 38 6.18 10.25 -3.16
N GLN A 39 5.67 11.41 -3.57
CA GLN A 39 5.08 12.37 -2.65
C GLN A 39 3.87 11.78 -1.93
N LEU A 40 2.97 11.09 -2.64
CA LEU A 40 1.75 10.52 -2.06
C LEU A 40 2.04 9.42 -1.05
N ILE A 41 2.94 8.49 -1.38
CA ILE A 41 3.20 7.32 -0.54
C ILE A 41 4.06 7.64 0.68
N GLU A 42 4.91 8.67 0.59
CA GLU A 42 5.81 9.13 1.65
C GLU A 42 5.22 10.26 2.52
N GLN A 43 3.97 10.71 2.29
CA GLN A 43 3.36 11.74 3.15
C GLN A 43 3.29 11.26 4.61
N GLU A 44 3.74 12.11 5.54
CA GLU A 44 3.86 11.73 6.96
C GLU A 44 2.52 11.34 7.61
N ARG A 45 1.45 12.07 7.29
CA ARG A 45 0.14 11.92 7.97
C ARG A 45 -0.87 11.07 7.20
N THR A 46 -0.68 10.95 5.90
CA THR A 46 -1.67 10.40 4.97
C THR A 46 -1.08 9.35 4.03
N GLY A 47 0.24 9.17 4.03
CA GLY A 47 0.91 8.21 3.18
C GLY A 47 0.76 6.77 3.67
N VAL A 48 1.39 5.84 2.98
CA VAL A 48 1.26 4.39 3.21
C VAL A 48 1.60 4.04 4.66
N ASN A 49 2.63 4.68 5.20
CA ASN A 49 3.09 4.43 6.56
C ASN A 49 2.01 4.76 7.60
N ALA A 50 1.34 5.91 7.43
CA ALA A 50 0.25 6.33 8.30
C ALA A 50 -0.98 5.41 8.14
N MET A 51 -1.35 5.04 6.91
CA MET A 51 -2.47 4.14 6.65
C MET A 51 -2.28 2.76 7.29
N VAL A 52 -1.07 2.19 7.20
CA VAL A 52 -0.74 0.90 7.84
C VAL A 52 -0.81 1.04 9.35
N ALA A 53 -0.23 2.09 9.93
CA ALA A 53 -0.23 2.35 11.36
C ALA A 53 -1.65 2.52 11.94
N SER A 54 -2.51 3.27 11.25
CA SER A 54 -3.89 3.53 11.68
C SER A 54 -4.88 2.43 11.28
N ARG A 55 -4.40 1.38 10.60
CA ARG A 55 -5.23 0.27 10.09
C ARG A 55 -6.38 0.78 9.20
N ALA A 56 -6.09 1.75 8.33
CA ALA A 56 -7.05 2.32 7.39
C ALA A 56 -7.34 1.36 6.22
N ILE A 57 -8.08 0.27 6.49
CA ILE A 57 -8.31 -0.84 5.55
C ILE A 57 -8.92 -0.38 4.22
N GLU A 58 -9.88 0.54 4.26
CA GLU A 58 -10.53 1.07 3.05
C GLU A 58 -9.56 1.88 2.19
N ASP A 59 -8.76 2.75 2.81
CA ASP A 59 -7.76 3.56 2.11
C ASP A 59 -6.65 2.69 1.51
N LEU A 60 -6.19 1.66 2.24
CA LEU A 60 -5.21 0.70 1.74
C LEU A 60 -5.74 -0.11 0.56
N ASN A 61 -7.01 -0.52 0.60
CA ASN A 61 -7.66 -1.20 -0.52
C ASN A 61 -7.75 -0.31 -1.76
N ARG A 62 -8.15 0.96 -1.59
CA ARG A 62 -8.22 1.93 -2.68
C ARG A 62 -6.84 2.24 -3.26
N LEU A 63 -5.84 2.38 -2.40
CA LEU A 63 -4.44 2.52 -2.82
C LEU A 63 -4.00 1.32 -3.65
N TYR A 64 -4.21 0.10 -3.16
CA TYR A 64 -3.82 -1.11 -3.88
C TYR A 64 -4.55 -1.23 -5.21
N TYR A 65 -5.87 -0.98 -5.24
CA TYR A 65 -6.65 -0.98 -6.47
C TYR A 65 -6.06 -0.03 -7.51
N LEU A 66 -5.81 1.23 -7.16
CA LEU A 66 -5.23 2.22 -8.06
C LEU A 66 -3.86 1.82 -8.58
N TYR A 67 -2.95 1.35 -7.71
CA TYR A 67 -1.61 0.96 -8.13
C TYR A 67 -1.55 -0.42 -8.80
N SER A 68 -2.59 -1.27 -8.66
CA SER A 68 -2.71 -2.49 -9.45
C SER A 68 -2.93 -2.23 -10.94
N LEU A 69 -3.43 -1.03 -11.30
CA LEU A 69 -3.48 -0.54 -12.68
C LEU A 69 -2.07 -0.24 -13.25
N THR A 70 -1.07 -0.10 -12.36
CA THR A 70 0.32 0.17 -12.73
C THR A 70 1.28 -0.77 -11.96
N PRO A 71 1.35 -2.07 -12.31
CA PRO A 71 1.98 -3.09 -11.48
C PRO A 71 3.43 -2.80 -11.06
N ALA A 72 4.23 -2.18 -11.94
CA ALA A 72 5.61 -1.78 -11.65
C ALA A 72 5.75 -0.79 -10.46
N HIS A 73 4.66 -0.13 -10.09
CA HIS A 73 4.60 0.87 -9.03
C HIS A 73 4.02 0.32 -7.72
N LEU A 74 3.68 -0.96 -7.64
CA LEU A 74 3.38 -1.63 -6.37
C LEU A 74 4.63 -1.89 -5.53
N THR A 75 5.77 -2.13 -6.17
CA THR A 75 7.02 -2.46 -5.46
C THR A 75 7.49 -1.38 -4.47
N PRO A 76 7.46 -0.07 -4.80
CA PRO A 76 7.74 0.99 -3.82
C PRO A 76 6.81 0.97 -2.61
N ILE A 77 5.53 0.67 -2.81
CA ILE A 77 4.53 0.58 -1.73
C ILE A 77 4.84 -0.61 -0.82
N ALA A 78 5.09 -1.78 -1.40
CA ALA A 78 5.47 -2.98 -0.64
C ALA A 78 6.73 -2.76 0.21
N LYS A 79 7.71 -2.00 -0.30
CA LYS A 79 8.91 -1.62 0.47
C LYS A 79 8.59 -0.75 1.69
N ILE A 80 7.65 0.20 1.57
CA ILE A 80 7.24 1.04 2.72
C ILE A 80 6.50 0.19 3.76
N VAL A 81 5.60 -0.69 3.31
CA VAL A 81 4.90 -1.63 4.19
C VAL A 81 5.90 -2.52 4.96
N CYS A 82 6.87 -3.11 4.26
CA CYS A 82 7.93 -3.92 4.89
C CYS A 82 8.69 -3.15 5.97
N LYS A 83 9.17 -1.94 5.63
CA LYS A 83 9.89 -1.08 6.59
C LYS A 83 9.05 -0.74 7.81
N ARG A 84 7.74 -0.51 7.64
CA ARG A 84 6.85 -0.24 8.77
C ARG A 84 6.69 -1.47 9.66
N MET A 85 6.57 -2.66 9.08
CA MET A 85 6.47 -3.91 9.83
C MET A 85 7.74 -4.18 10.64
N GLN A 86 8.90 -4.02 10.03
CA GLN A 86 10.21 -4.13 10.70
C GLN A 86 10.30 -3.12 11.85
N TYR A 87 9.94 -1.86 11.60
CA TYR A 87 9.94 -0.82 12.62
C TYR A 87 9.03 -1.15 13.81
N GLU A 88 7.82 -1.67 13.58
CA GLU A 88 6.92 -2.08 14.68
C GLU A 88 7.50 -3.25 15.48
N GLY A 89 8.18 -4.20 14.82
CA GLY A 89 8.88 -5.30 15.47
C GLY A 89 10.07 -4.84 16.32
N ASP A 90 10.90 -3.96 15.77
CA ASP A 90 12.07 -3.39 16.48
C ASP A 90 11.62 -2.59 17.70
N GLN A 91 10.58 -1.75 17.57
CA GLN A 91 10.01 -1.01 18.70
C GLN A 91 9.47 -1.93 19.80
N LEU A 92 8.83 -3.04 19.42
CA LEU A 92 8.36 -4.02 20.39
C LEU A 92 9.54 -4.68 21.13
N LEU A 93 10.59 -5.06 20.39
CA LEU A 93 11.79 -5.66 20.96
C LEU A 93 12.45 -4.72 21.98
N ASP A 94 12.70 -3.47 21.60
CA ASP A 94 13.29 -2.46 22.46
C ASP A 94 12.46 -2.27 23.74
N LYS A 95 11.14 -2.15 23.60
CA LYS A 95 10.22 -2.01 24.72
C LYS A 95 10.28 -3.22 25.67
N CYS A 96 10.25 -4.44 25.15
CA CYS A 96 10.34 -5.65 25.97
C CYS A 96 11.68 -5.78 26.70
N LEU A 97 12.78 -5.32 26.08
CA LEU A 97 14.11 -5.31 26.69
C LEU A 97 14.20 -4.29 27.83
N GLU A 98 13.72 -3.06 27.61
CA GLU A 98 13.71 -1.98 28.61
C GLU A 98 12.86 -2.35 29.83
N GLU A 99 11.69 -2.94 29.60
CA GLU A 99 10.74 -3.32 30.65
C GLU A 99 11.03 -4.70 31.25
N LYS A 100 12.04 -5.42 30.73
CA LYS A 100 12.41 -6.80 31.13
C LYS A 100 11.24 -7.81 31.01
N ARG A 101 10.34 -7.61 30.05
CA ARG A 101 9.17 -8.47 29.77
C ARG A 101 9.42 -9.42 28.59
N LEU A 102 10.53 -10.15 28.64
CA LEU A 102 10.93 -11.07 27.55
C LEU A 102 9.94 -12.23 27.35
N ASP A 103 9.20 -12.60 28.39
CA ASP A 103 8.10 -13.57 28.33
C ASP A 103 6.95 -13.11 27.43
N GLN A 104 6.75 -11.79 27.28
CA GLN A 104 5.71 -11.20 26.43
C GLN A 104 6.17 -10.98 24.99
N LEU A 105 7.48 -11.05 24.70
CA LEU A 105 8.03 -10.75 23.38
C LEU A 105 7.44 -11.66 22.30
N VAL A 106 7.43 -12.98 22.51
CA VAL A 106 6.93 -13.93 21.51
C VAL A 106 5.41 -13.78 21.31
N PRO A 107 4.56 -13.75 22.36
CA PRO A 107 3.12 -13.50 22.20
C PRO A 107 2.80 -12.18 21.48
N GLU A 108 3.45 -11.07 21.86
CA GLU A 108 3.20 -9.77 21.25
C GLU A 108 3.68 -9.74 19.78
N LEU A 109 4.81 -10.39 19.45
CA LEU A 109 5.32 -10.46 18.08
C LEU A 109 4.41 -11.29 17.17
N VAL A 110 3.88 -12.42 17.67
CA VAL A 110 2.91 -13.26 16.94
C VAL A 110 1.62 -12.45 16.66
N ALA A 111 1.18 -11.65 17.63
CA ALA A 111 0.01 -10.78 17.44
C ALA A 111 0.26 -9.72 16.35
N ILE A 112 1.41 -9.03 16.38
CA ILE A 112 1.78 -8.05 15.34
C ILE A 112 1.88 -8.72 13.97
N TYR A 113 2.50 -9.89 13.88
CA TYR A 113 2.58 -10.66 12.64
C TYR A 113 1.19 -10.99 12.08
N GLY A 114 0.28 -11.52 12.91
CA GLY A 114 -1.08 -11.85 12.49
C GLY A 114 -1.88 -10.62 12.03
N LEU A 115 -1.67 -9.46 12.65
CA LEU A 115 -2.26 -8.20 12.20
C LEU A 115 -1.77 -7.83 10.79
N HIS A 116 -0.47 -7.91 10.54
CA HIS A 116 0.08 -7.58 9.22
C HIS A 116 -0.28 -8.61 8.15
N GLU A 117 -0.34 -9.90 8.48
CA GLU A 117 -0.85 -10.94 7.60
C GLU A 117 -2.30 -10.64 7.19
N SER A 118 -3.15 -10.23 8.12
CA SER A 118 -4.53 -9.79 7.84
C SER A 118 -4.57 -8.59 6.91
N ILE A 119 -3.71 -7.58 7.11
CA ILE A 119 -3.61 -6.42 6.19
C ILE A 119 -3.19 -6.88 4.79
N ILE A 120 -2.20 -7.75 4.68
CA ILE A 120 -1.69 -8.25 3.39
C ILE A 120 -2.75 -9.06 2.65
N SER A 121 -3.47 -9.92 3.35
CA SER A 121 -4.56 -10.70 2.77
C SER A 121 -5.73 -9.79 2.35
N ASN A 122 -6.19 -8.91 3.24
CA ASN A 122 -7.43 -8.16 3.04
C ASN A 122 -7.26 -6.90 2.17
N CYS A 123 -6.09 -6.25 2.20
CA CYS A 123 -5.86 -4.98 1.48
C CYS A 123 -5.03 -5.17 0.21
N PHE A 124 -4.05 -6.08 0.25
CA PHE A 124 -3.09 -6.27 -0.84
C PHE A 124 -3.31 -7.58 -1.61
N LYS A 125 -4.43 -8.28 -1.36
CA LYS A 125 -4.85 -9.52 -2.06
C LYS A 125 -3.75 -10.57 -2.17
N ASN A 126 -2.92 -10.72 -1.13
CA ASN A 126 -1.78 -11.64 -1.12
C ASN A 126 -0.79 -11.43 -2.28
N HIS A 127 -0.64 -10.19 -2.74
CA HIS A 127 0.28 -9.87 -3.84
C HIS A 127 1.72 -10.28 -3.48
N PRO A 128 2.47 -10.92 -4.41
CA PRO A 128 3.77 -11.53 -4.12
C PRO A 128 4.79 -10.58 -3.47
N ASP A 129 4.81 -9.31 -3.90
CA ASP A 129 5.74 -8.31 -3.34
C ASP A 129 5.46 -8.01 -1.86
N PHE A 130 4.19 -8.00 -1.45
CA PHE A 130 3.79 -7.77 -0.07
C PHE A 130 3.96 -9.02 0.79
N ASN A 131 3.73 -10.20 0.21
CA ASN A 131 4.04 -11.46 0.89
C ASN A 131 5.54 -11.68 1.11
N LYS A 132 6.39 -11.22 0.19
CA LYS A 132 7.84 -11.20 0.38
C LYS A 132 8.23 -10.24 1.51
N ALA A 133 7.54 -9.11 1.63
CA ALA A 133 7.76 -8.13 2.71
C ALA A 133 7.41 -8.65 4.11
N LEU A 134 6.53 -9.65 4.24
CA LEU A 134 6.20 -10.30 5.51
C LEU A 134 7.24 -11.36 5.92
N LYS A 135 7.92 -11.95 4.95
CA LYS A 135 8.88 -13.05 5.16
C LYS A 135 10.32 -12.58 5.37
N ASN A 136 10.62 -11.34 4.99
CA ASN A 136 11.96 -10.72 5.03
C ASN A 136 11.97 -9.56 6.02
#